data_AF-A0AAN9BJR1-F1
#
_entry.id   AF-A0AAN9BJR1-F1
#
_cell.length_a   1.000
_cell.length_b   1.000
_cell.length_c   1.000
_cell.angle_alpha   90.00
_cell.angle_beta   90.00
_cell.angle_gamma   90.00
#
_symmetry.space_group_name_H-M   'P 1'
#
loop_
_entity.id
_entity.type
_entity.pdbx_description
1 polymer ?
#
loop_
_entity_poly.entity_id
_entity_poly.type
_entity_poly.pdbx_seq_one_letter_code
_entity_poly.pdbx_strand_id
1 'polypeptide(L)'
;MCVLTGKTVVLVLQGERWLRQGHDVHVLSTRHATLAVSTSITQQLKMSLSAGPTPNLTPGSVSYHQYDFLTREEDVEQAVTDLVACMKNGHLYVLLDEAFFDSSQKPGPAHIRLVSQLAQRVPHLYLWCATVYNDDIPPALQTQVFTVPLRSAPAVLREIQQGVQGYDVVHDYSDSGVPAPGDGLSVIQLSHHGNAHTGRWPLDCAQCGQDIAAVLRRLGVGSIVANSPSRLSYSDVFVLTRSDDLHDDVTDEAGRVTSPASGVVQGLKDAGVPVSVLGDQDRLHNRARWEGAVQDVAVAATDTVTVAWYGWVKGLERRVVAVLQGRAQYDDDEGRTDEKIDLQDRLLAVSRCTTQLITVRTPPVTTTTTPSLTTTTATTTTTHATT
;
A
#
# COMPACT_ATOMS: atom_id res chain seq x y z
N MET A 1 9.37 -11.45 5.41
CA MET A 1 10.50 -10.53 5.06
C MET A 1 10.17 -9.11 5.53
N CYS A 2 11.13 -8.19 5.73
CA CYS A 2 10.78 -6.78 6.04
C CYS A 2 10.23 -6.05 4.79
N VAL A 3 9.57 -4.90 5.00
CA VAL A 3 9.14 -4.04 3.88
C VAL A 3 10.36 -3.30 3.27
N LEU A 4 10.27 -2.77 2.04
CA LEU A 4 11.34 -1.94 1.42
C LEU A 4 12.74 -2.59 1.28
N THR A 5 12.84 -3.91 1.41
CA THR A 5 14.07 -4.70 1.20
C THR A 5 14.33 -5.01 -0.27
N GLY A 6 13.57 -4.40 -1.20
CA GLY A 6 13.68 -4.63 -2.63
C GLY A 6 13.18 -6.00 -3.10
N LYS A 7 12.20 -6.59 -2.41
CA LYS A 7 11.61 -7.89 -2.76
C LYS A 7 11.14 -7.94 -4.23
N THR A 8 10.34 -6.96 -4.63
CA THR A 8 9.85 -6.78 -6.00
C THR A 8 11.02 -6.67 -7.00
N VAL A 9 12.09 -5.98 -6.62
CA VAL A 9 13.30 -5.85 -7.44
C VAL A 9 13.97 -7.19 -7.66
N VAL A 10 14.09 -8.01 -6.62
CA VAL A 10 14.65 -9.37 -6.73
C VAL A 10 13.80 -10.22 -7.66
N LEU A 11 12.47 -10.16 -7.55
CA LEU A 11 11.57 -10.87 -8.48
C LEU A 11 11.75 -10.41 -9.92
N VAL A 12 11.83 -9.11 -10.17
CA VAL A 12 12.07 -8.55 -11.51
C VAL A 12 13.42 -9.02 -12.06
N LEU A 13 14.50 -8.91 -11.28
CA LEU A 13 15.84 -9.37 -11.69
C LEU A 13 15.87 -10.87 -12.00
N GLN A 14 15.17 -11.67 -11.20
CA GLN A 14 15.08 -13.11 -11.44
C GLN A 14 14.26 -13.42 -12.69
N GLY A 15 13.15 -12.70 -12.92
CA GLY A 15 12.35 -12.79 -14.14
C GLY A 15 13.16 -12.42 -15.38
N GLU A 16 13.89 -11.30 -15.35
CA GLU A 16 14.78 -10.90 -16.45
C GLU A 16 15.83 -11.96 -16.77
N ARG A 17 16.41 -12.58 -15.73
CA ARG A 17 17.38 -13.67 -15.91
C ARG A 17 16.75 -14.86 -16.65
N TRP A 18 15.55 -15.29 -16.26
CA TRP A 18 14.84 -16.37 -16.95
C TRP A 18 14.51 -16.02 -18.39
N LEU A 19 14.03 -14.80 -18.64
CA LEU A 19 13.74 -14.32 -20.00
C LEU A 19 14.97 -14.31 -20.90
N ARG A 20 16.12 -13.85 -20.40
CA ARG A 20 17.41 -13.88 -21.13
C ARG A 20 17.91 -15.29 -21.42
N GLN A 21 17.48 -16.28 -20.63
CA GLN A 21 17.75 -17.70 -20.86
C GLN A 21 16.76 -18.35 -21.84
N GLY A 22 15.80 -17.60 -22.38
CA GLY A 22 14.80 -18.09 -23.31
C GLY A 22 13.58 -18.75 -22.64
N HIS A 23 13.40 -18.56 -21.34
CA HIS A 23 12.27 -19.13 -20.60
C HIS A 23 11.10 -18.15 -20.54
N ASP A 24 9.88 -18.65 -20.74
CA ASP A 24 8.67 -17.87 -20.51
C ASP A 24 8.44 -17.67 -19.02
N VAL A 25 8.10 -16.44 -18.65
CA VAL A 25 7.86 -16.04 -17.26
C VAL A 25 6.40 -15.67 -17.06
N HIS A 26 5.77 -16.30 -16.08
CA HIS A 26 4.38 -16.08 -15.72
C HIS A 26 4.29 -15.25 -14.44
N VAL A 27 3.71 -14.06 -14.51
CA VAL A 27 3.47 -13.21 -13.33
C VAL A 27 2.03 -13.41 -12.89
N LEU A 28 1.83 -13.76 -11.61
CA LEU A 28 0.54 -14.15 -11.08
C LEU A 28 0.05 -13.15 -10.01
N SER A 29 -1.09 -12.51 -10.29
CA SER A 29 -1.87 -11.77 -9.29
C SER A 29 -2.92 -12.71 -8.68
N THR A 30 -2.91 -12.83 -7.35
CA THR A 30 -3.76 -13.80 -6.64
C THR A 30 -4.97 -13.17 -5.97
N ARG A 31 -4.98 -11.83 -5.82
CA ARG A 31 -6.08 -11.04 -5.26
C ARG A 31 -6.07 -9.64 -5.86
N HIS A 32 -7.14 -8.88 -5.62
CA HIS A 32 -7.22 -7.48 -6.03
C HIS A 32 -6.07 -6.62 -5.46
N ALA A 33 -5.66 -6.84 -4.22
CA ALA A 33 -4.56 -6.10 -3.60
C ALA A 33 -3.19 -6.34 -4.24
N THR A 34 -3.01 -7.45 -4.98
CA THR A 34 -1.74 -7.79 -5.66
C THR A 34 -1.70 -7.34 -7.12
N LEU A 35 -2.82 -6.81 -7.64
CA LEU A 35 -2.95 -6.39 -9.04
C LEU A 35 -1.90 -5.35 -9.43
N ALA A 36 -1.74 -4.33 -8.58
CA ALA A 36 -0.87 -3.19 -8.83
C ALA A 36 0.60 -3.63 -9.00
N VAL A 37 1.14 -4.37 -8.02
CA VAL A 37 2.52 -4.86 -8.06
C VAL A 37 2.76 -5.86 -9.19
N SER A 38 1.80 -6.78 -9.44
CA SER A 38 1.92 -7.76 -10.52
C SER A 38 1.91 -7.11 -11.91
N THR A 39 1.12 -6.06 -12.08
CA THR A 39 1.12 -5.22 -13.29
C THR A 39 2.46 -4.52 -13.46
N SER A 40 2.99 -3.92 -12.39
CA SER A 40 4.28 -3.24 -12.42
C SER A 40 5.43 -4.19 -12.79
N ILE A 41 5.49 -5.39 -12.20
CA ILE A 41 6.47 -6.43 -12.54
C ILE A 41 6.35 -6.81 -14.02
N THR A 42 5.14 -7.10 -14.48
CA THR A 42 4.88 -7.48 -15.88
C THR A 42 5.38 -6.41 -16.84
N GLN A 43 5.07 -5.14 -16.56
CA GLN A 43 5.49 -4.03 -17.42
C GLN A 43 7.01 -3.84 -17.40
N GLN A 44 7.66 -3.93 -16.23
CA GLN A 44 9.12 -3.85 -16.12
C GLN A 44 9.80 -4.94 -16.95
N LEU A 45 9.34 -6.19 -16.87
CA LEU A 45 9.88 -7.29 -17.66
C LEU A 45 9.70 -7.07 -19.17
N LYS A 46 8.53 -6.59 -19.61
CA LYS A 46 8.26 -6.25 -21.02
C LYS A 46 9.14 -5.11 -21.54
N MET A 47 9.39 -4.09 -20.72
CA MET A 47 10.30 -2.99 -21.07
C MET A 47 11.74 -3.48 -21.21
N SER A 48 12.20 -4.34 -20.30
CA SER A 48 13.54 -4.92 -20.36
C SER A 48 13.77 -5.80 -21.60
N LEU A 49 12.74 -6.50 -22.07
CA LEU A 49 12.78 -7.23 -23.35
C LEU A 49 12.91 -6.29 -24.58
N SER A 50 12.33 -5.10 -24.49
CA SER A 50 12.32 -4.12 -25.58
C SER A 50 13.63 -3.30 -25.66
N ALA A 51 14.39 -3.23 -24.56
CA ALA A 51 15.59 -2.40 -24.44
C ALA A 51 16.87 -2.98 -25.10
N GLY A 52 16.79 -4.12 -25.79
CA GLY A 52 17.83 -4.59 -26.71
C GLY A 52 18.09 -6.10 -26.63
N PRO A 53 17.98 -6.85 -27.74
CA PRO A 53 18.34 -8.26 -27.76
C PRO A 53 19.86 -8.43 -27.70
N THR A 54 20.33 -9.36 -26.87
CA THR A 54 21.64 -9.98 -27.11
C THR A 54 21.59 -10.70 -28.45
N PRO A 55 22.54 -10.46 -29.39
CA PRO A 55 22.55 -11.15 -30.66
C PRO A 55 22.65 -12.67 -30.44
N ASN A 56 21.78 -13.42 -31.13
CA ASN A 56 21.73 -14.90 -31.21
C ASN A 56 20.90 -15.68 -30.16
N LEU A 57 20.06 -15.03 -29.35
CA LEU A 57 19.11 -15.72 -28.46
C LEU A 57 17.70 -15.17 -28.64
N THR A 58 16.72 -16.04 -28.89
CA THR A 58 15.31 -15.68 -28.83
C THR A 58 14.93 -15.52 -27.35
N PRO A 59 14.59 -14.31 -26.87
CA PRO A 59 14.18 -14.14 -25.49
C PRO A 59 12.89 -14.90 -25.21
N GLY A 60 12.68 -15.26 -23.94
CA GLY A 60 11.39 -15.77 -23.49
C GLY A 60 10.28 -14.70 -23.56
N SER A 61 9.05 -15.12 -23.30
CA SER A 61 7.88 -14.23 -23.24
C SER A 61 7.39 -14.00 -21.81
N VAL A 62 6.66 -12.91 -21.60
CA VAL A 62 6.06 -12.55 -20.30
C VAL A 62 4.55 -12.65 -20.43
N SER A 63 3.93 -13.45 -19.57
CA SER A 63 2.48 -13.61 -19.49
C SER A 63 1.98 -13.21 -18.10
N TYR A 64 0.90 -12.44 -18.07
CA TYR A 64 0.23 -12.01 -16.84
C TYR A 64 -1.02 -12.84 -16.61
N HIS A 65 -1.22 -13.30 -15.38
CA HIS A 65 -2.38 -14.07 -14.96
C HIS A 65 -3.01 -13.46 -13.72
N GLN A 66 -4.34 -13.37 -13.70
CA GLN A 66 -5.09 -12.72 -12.62
C GLN A 66 -6.22 -13.62 -12.13
N TYR A 67 -6.27 -13.80 -10.82
CA TYR A 67 -7.25 -14.60 -10.11
C TYR A 67 -7.66 -13.91 -8.80
N ASP A 68 -8.76 -14.34 -8.20
CA ASP A 68 -9.17 -13.89 -6.86
C ASP A 68 -9.35 -15.07 -5.90
N PHE A 69 -8.26 -15.45 -5.24
CA PHE A 69 -8.24 -16.54 -4.27
C PHE A 69 -8.94 -16.19 -2.95
N LEU A 70 -9.34 -14.94 -2.73
CA LEU A 70 -10.04 -14.53 -1.51
C LEU A 70 -11.54 -14.80 -1.63
N THR A 71 -12.12 -14.53 -2.80
CA THR A 71 -13.57 -14.62 -3.00
C THR A 71 -14.01 -15.83 -3.82
N ARG A 72 -13.10 -16.44 -4.58
CA ARG A 72 -13.40 -17.53 -5.53
C ARG A 72 -12.45 -18.71 -5.32
N GLU A 73 -12.90 -19.76 -4.61
CA GLU A 73 -12.06 -20.94 -4.37
C GLU A 73 -11.76 -21.71 -5.66
N GLU A 74 -12.66 -21.66 -6.64
CA GLU A 74 -12.49 -22.28 -7.96
C GLU A 74 -11.32 -21.66 -8.75
N ASP A 75 -10.98 -20.41 -8.47
CA ASP A 75 -9.89 -19.71 -9.16
C ASP A 75 -8.54 -20.35 -8.88
N VAL A 76 -8.38 -21.06 -7.76
CA VAL A 76 -7.14 -21.82 -7.46
C VAL A 76 -6.96 -22.97 -8.44
N GLU A 77 -8.03 -23.74 -8.70
CA GLU A 77 -7.99 -24.87 -9.62
C GLU A 77 -7.84 -24.40 -11.07
N GLN A 78 -8.47 -23.27 -11.41
CA GLN A 78 -8.31 -22.63 -12.70
C GLN A 78 -6.86 -22.16 -12.90
N ALA A 79 -6.28 -21.49 -11.91
CA ALA A 79 -4.89 -21.03 -11.95
C ALA A 79 -3.91 -22.19 -12.13
N VAL A 80 -4.10 -23.31 -11.41
CA VAL A 80 -3.27 -24.51 -11.60
C VAL A 80 -3.42 -25.04 -13.01
N THR A 81 -4.65 -25.15 -13.52
CA THR A 81 -4.93 -25.69 -14.86
C THR A 81 -4.28 -24.85 -15.95
N ASP A 82 -4.44 -23.53 -15.89
CA ASP A 82 -3.90 -22.61 -16.89
C ASP A 82 -2.37 -22.56 -16.85
N LEU A 83 -1.77 -22.55 -15.65
CA LEU A 83 -0.31 -22.56 -15.49
C LEU A 83 0.30 -23.89 -15.94
N VAL A 84 -0.32 -25.03 -15.64
CA VAL A 84 0.14 -26.34 -16.14
C VAL A 84 0.04 -26.41 -17.67
N ALA A 85 -0.99 -25.81 -18.28
CA ALA A 85 -1.12 -25.74 -19.73
C ALA A 85 -0.04 -24.85 -20.39
N CYS A 86 0.51 -23.88 -19.65
CA CYS A 86 1.61 -23.02 -20.12
C CYS A 86 2.99 -23.68 -20.07
N MET A 87 3.13 -24.83 -19.41
CA MET A 87 4.41 -25.53 -19.24
C MET A 87 5.05 -25.87 -20.59
N LYS A 88 6.34 -25.56 -20.75
CA LYS A 88 7.12 -25.90 -21.96
C LYS A 88 8.24 -26.86 -21.60
N ASN A 89 8.29 -28.00 -22.28
CA ASN A 89 9.31 -29.05 -22.09
C ASN A 89 9.41 -29.54 -20.62
N GLY A 90 8.33 -29.51 -19.85
CA GLY A 90 8.35 -29.89 -18.43
C GLY A 90 8.72 -28.75 -17.46
N HIS A 91 9.03 -27.56 -17.97
CA HIS A 91 9.45 -26.39 -17.19
C HIS A 91 8.33 -25.35 -17.07
N LEU A 92 8.22 -24.75 -15.88
CA LEU A 92 7.33 -23.62 -15.61
C LEU A 92 8.02 -22.61 -14.69
N TYR A 93 7.98 -21.32 -15.06
CA TYR A 93 8.60 -20.23 -14.30
C TYR A 93 7.54 -19.22 -13.87
N VAL A 94 7.36 -19.04 -12.57
CA VAL A 94 6.27 -18.24 -12.01
C VAL A 94 6.78 -17.26 -10.96
N LEU A 95 6.32 -16.01 -11.02
CA LEU A 95 6.60 -14.94 -10.07
C LEU A 95 5.31 -14.51 -9.35
N LEU A 96 5.38 -14.42 -8.02
CA LEU A 96 4.31 -13.87 -7.17
C LEU A 96 4.91 -12.82 -6.22
N ASP A 97 4.31 -11.64 -6.17
CA ASP A 97 4.62 -10.65 -5.13
C ASP A 97 3.42 -10.46 -4.20
N GLU A 98 3.70 -9.98 -2.99
CA GLU A 98 2.71 -9.82 -1.92
C GLU A 98 1.91 -11.12 -1.67
N ALA A 99 2.57 -12.26 -1.81
CA ALA A 99 1.99 -13.58 -1.66
C ALA A 99 1.60 -13.86 -0.20
N PHE A 100 0.68 -14.80 -0.02
CA PHE A 100 0.38 -15.43 1.28
C PHE A 100 -0.16 -14.46 2.35
N PHE A 101 -0.70 -13.31 1.94
CA PHE A 101 -1.37 -12.40 2.87
C PHE A 101 -2.80 -12.86 3.15
N ASP A 102 -3.10 -13.25 4.39
CA ASP A 102 -4.46 -13.40 4.90
C ASP A 102 -4.68 -12.46 6.09
N SER A 103 -5.59 -11.50 5.94
CA SER A 103 -5.96 -10.57 7.01
C SER A 103 -7.07 -11.12 7.92
N SER A 104 -7.64 -12.28 7.57
CA SER A 104 -8.56 -13.00 8.43
C SER A 104 -7.79 -14.05 9.22
N GLN A 105 -8.20 -14.36 10.44
CA GLN A 105 -7.58 -15.36 11.34
C GLN A 105 -7.64 -16.81 10.81
N LYS A 106 -7.70 -17.01 9.50
CA LYS A 106 -7.55 -18.28 8.82
C LYS A 106 -6.60 -18.08 7.65
N PRO A 107 -5.35 -18.55 7.72
CA PRO A 107 -4.68 -18.91 6.48
C PRO A 107 -5.51 -19.98 5.77
N GLY A 108 -6.18 -19.60 4.69
CA GLY A 108 -6.92 -20.54 3.87
C GLY A 108 -5.98 -21.34 2.96
N PRO A 109 -6.26 -22.62 2.68
CA PRO A 109 -5.42 -23.55 1.92
C PRO A 109 -5.12 -23.15 0.48
N ALA A 110 -5.58 -22.01 -0.03
CA ALA A 110 -5.52 -21.64 -1.45
C ALA A 110 -4.08 -21.58 -1.98
N HIS A 111 -3.18 -20.86 -1.29
CA HIS A 111 -1.79 -20.75 -1.73
C HIS A 111 -1.01 -22.05 -1.52
N ILE A 112 -1.25 -22.75 -0.40
CA ILE A 112 -0.66 -24.07 -0.14
C ILE A 112 -1.11 -25.07 -1.21
N ARG A 113 -2.39 -25.05 -1.59
CA ARG A 113 -2.97 -25.87 -2.67
C ARG A 113 -2.35 -25.53 -4.00
N LEU A 114 -2.28 -24.25 -4.37
CA LEU A 114 -1.63 -23.80 -5.61
C LEU A 114 -0.22 -24.39 -5.70
N VAL A 115 0.62 -24.16 -4.68
CA VAL A 115 2.01 -24.62 -4.68
C VAL A 115 2.08 -26.16 -4.69
N SER A 116 1.27 -26.83 -3.86
CA SER A 116 1.28 -28.30 -3.77
C SER A 116 0.84 -28.96 -5.08
N GLN A 117 -0.20 -28.45 -5.72
CA GLN A 117 -0.70 -29.00 -6.98
C GLN A 117 0.24 -28.70 -8.15
N LEU A 118 0.83 -27.51 -8.22
CA LEU A 118 1.85 -27.20 -9.22
C LEU A 118 3.06 -28.11 -9.04
N ALA A 119 3.55 -28.30 -7.81
CA ALA A 119 4.69 -29.16 -7.52
C ALA A 119 4.43 -30.65 -7.86
N GLN A 120 3.18 -31.11 -7.74
CA GLN A 120 2.79 -32.47 -8.13
C GLN A 120 2.69 -32.66 -9.65
N ARG A 121 2.30 -31.61 -10.40
CA ARG A 121 1.97 -31.70 -11.83
C ARG A 121 3.08 -31.22 -12.76
N VAL A 122 4.00 -30.40 -12.27
CA VAL A 122 5.08 -29.79 -13.06
C VAL A 122 6.42 -30.39 -12.65
N PRO A 123 7.10 -31.17 -13.52
CA PRO A 123 8.38 -31.80 -13.19
C PRO A 123 9.49 -30.82 -12.81
N HIS A 124 9.54 -29.65 -13.47
CA HIS A 124 10.54 -28.61 -13.24
C HIS A 124 9.86 -27.27 -12.95
N LEU A 125 9.33 -27.14 -11.74
CA LEU A 125 8.71 -25.91 -11.25
C LEU A 125 9.74 -24.94 -10.68
N TYR A 126 9.79 -23.73 -11.23
CA TYR A 126 10.58 -22.61 -10.73
C TYR A 126 9.65 -21.52 -10.26
N LEU A 127 9.40 -21.48 -8.95
CA LEU A 127 8.44 -20.57 -8.33
C LEU A 127 9.19 -19.63 -7.38
N TRP A 128 9.07 -18.32 -7.61
CA TRP A 128 9.61 -17.30 -6.71
C TRP A 128 8.46 -16.45 -6.17
N CYS A 129 8.38 -16.39 -4.84
CA CYS A 129 7.35 -15.65 -4.11
C CYS A 129 8.01 -14.63 -3.18
N ALA A 130 7.45 -13.42 -3.12
CA ALA A 130 7.78 -12.44 -2.10
C ALA A 130 6.59 -12.24 -1.15
N THR A 131 6.87 -12.20 0.15
CA THR A 131 5.88 -11.90 1.19
C THR A 131 6.51 -11.15 2.36
N VAL A 132 5.72 -10.29 3.00
CA VAL A 132 6.10 -9.60 4.23
C VAL A 132 5.90 -10.51 5.45
N TYR A 133 4.93 -11.43 5.38
CA TYR A 133 4.52 -12.27 6.50
C TYR A 133 5.35 -13.55 6.57
N ASN A 134 5.57 -14.05 7.78
CA ASN A 134 6.35 -15.27 8.02
C ASN A 134 5.49 -16.52 8.24
N ASP A 135 4.18 -16.36 8.27
CA ASP A 135 3.24 -17.45 8.56
C ASP A 135 2.85 -18.19 7.26
N ASP A 136 2.48 -19.46 7.42
CA ASP A 136 1.83 -20.29 6.39
C ASP A 136 2.59 -20.43 5.06
N ILE A 137 3.92 -20.40 5.12
CA ILE A 137 4.80 -20.67 3.98
C ILE A 137 4.64 -22.15 3.57
N PRO A 138 4.29 -22.46 2.31
CA PRO A 138 4.18 -23.84 1.84
C PRO A 138 5.49 -24.62 2.05
N PRO A 139 5.47 -25.84 2.63
CA PRO A 139 6.67 -26.61 2.94
C PRO A 139 7.59 -26.93 1.75
N ALA A 140 7.04 -26.86 0.52
CA ALA A 140 7.79 -27.09 -0.71
C ALA A 140 8.71 -25.91 -1.09
N LEU A 141 8.61 -24.76 -0.42
CA LEU A 141 9.39 -23.57 -0.74
C LEU A 141 10.62 -23.42 0.17
N GLN A 142 11.74 -23.04 -0.44
CA GLN A 142 12.90 -22.56 0.30
C GLN A 142 12.71 -21.07 0.64
N THR A 143 12.86 -20.73 1.92
CA THR A 143 12.71 -19.36 2.40
C THR A 143 14.07 -18.67 2.52
N GLN A 144 14.14 -17.43 2.03
CA GLN A 144 15.23 -16.50 2.32
C GLN A 144 14.65 -15.22 2.92
N VAL A 145 15.24 -14.76 4.02
CA VAL A 145 14.79 -13.54 4.70
C VAL A 145 15.68 -12.38 4.30
N PHE A 146 15.07 -11.33 3.75
CA PHE A 146 15.73 -10.05 3.51
C PHE A 146 15.39 -9.08 4.63
N THR A 147 16.41 -8.62 5.35
CA THR A 147 16.32 -7.73 6.50
C THR A 147 17.01 -6.38 6.28
N VAL A 148 17.72 -6.20 5.17
CA VAL A 148 18.40 -4.94 4.85
C VAL A 148 17.54 -4.12 3.86
N PRO A 149 17.09 -2.90 4.22
CA PRO A 149 16.35 -2.03 3.32
C PRO A 149 17.26 -1.51 2.19
N LEU A 150 16.73 -1.40 0.97
CA LEU A 150 17.55 -1.05 -0.20
C LEU A 150 17.35 0.38 -0.72
N ARG A 151 16.14 0.95 -0.58
CA ARG A 151 15.73 2.11 -1.40
C ARG A 151 15.08 3.27 -0.64
N SER A 152 15.02 3.21 0.69
CA SER A 152 14.31 4.21 1.48
C SER A 152 15.24 5.07 2.30
N ALA A 153 14.94 6.37 2.33
CA ALA A 153 15.62 7.33 3.19
C ALA A 153 15.58 6.90 4.68
N PRO A 154 16.68 7.06 5.45
CA PRO A 154 16.72 6.71 6.87
C PRO A 154 15.59 7.33 7.70
N ALA A 155 15.18 8.56 7.42
CA ALA A 155 14.03 9.20 8.07
C ALA A 155 12.72 8.42 7.89
N VAL A 156 12.48 7.87 6.70
CA VAL A 156 11.31 7.04 6.43
C VAL A 156 11.41 5.70 7.15
N LEU A 157 12.61 5.08 7.15
CA LEU A 157 12.85 3.82 7.83
C LEU A 157 12.56 3.88 9.34
N ARG A 158 12.91 5.00 10.00
CA ARG A 158 12.59 5.21 11.43
C ARG A 158 11.09 5.22 11.71
N GLU A 159 10.27 5.76 10.81
CA GLU A 159 8.81 5.76 10.99
C GLU A 159 8.21 4.37 10.80
N ILE A 160 8.75 3.58 9.86
CA ILE A 160 8.32 2.21 9.59
C ILE A 160 8.75 1.27 10.70
N GLN A 161 9.96 1.44 11.22
CA GLN A 161 10.49 0.59 12.29
C GLN A 161 9.64 0.70 13.57
N GLN A 162 9.08 1.88 13.86
CA GLN A 162 8.06 2.03 14.91
C GLN A 162 6.87 1.10 14.65
N GLY A 163 6.37 1.03 13.40
CA GLY A 163 5.31 0.12 12.99
C GLY A 163 5.69 -1.36 13.11
N VAL A 164 6.90 -1.74 12.65
CA VAL A 164 7.40 -3.13 12.69
C VAL A 164 7.47 -3.67 14.12
N GLN A 165 7.94 -2.87 15.08
CA GLN A 165 8.01 -3.25 16.50
C GLN A 165 6.64 -3.57 17.11
N GLY A 166 5.54 -3.16 16.47
CA GLY A 166 4.19 -3.48 16.87
C GLY A 166 3.60 -4.77 16.28
N TYR A 167 4.34 -5.49 15.42
CA TYR A 167 3.85 -6.66 14.68
C TYR A 167 4.83 -7.85 14.75
N ASP A 168 4.48 -8.87 15.55
CA ASP A 168 5.30 -10.08 15.77
C ASP A 168 5.57 -10.91 14.49
N VAL A 169 4.73 -10.74 13.47
CA VAL A 169 4.80 -11.51 12.21
C VAL A 169 5.76 -10.91 11.17
N VAL A 170 6.40 -9.78 11.49
CA VAL A 170 7.36 -9.09 10.61
C VAL A 170 8.73 -9.06 11.28
N HIS A 171 9.76 -9.49 10.55
CA HIS A 171 11.13 -9.41 11.05
C HIS A 171 11.59 -7.95 11.24
N ASP A 172 12.45 -7.73 12.23
CA ASP A 172 13.18 -6.48 12.37
C ASP A 172 14.20 -6.27 11.24
N TYR A 173 14.47 -5.01 10.93
CA TYR A 173 15.57 -4.66 10.03
C TYR A 173 16.92 -4.98 10.67
N SER A 174 17.83 -5.56 9.89
CA SER A 174 19.23 -5.69 10.27
C SER A 174 20.01 -4.46 9.85
N ASP A 175 21.14 -4.21 10.52
CA ASP A 175 22.08 -3.20 10.06
C ASP A 175 22.59 -3.57 8.65
N SER A 176 22.60 -2.59 7.75
CA SER A 176 23.13 -2.75 6.40
C SER A 176 24.67 -2.83 6.41
N GLY A 177 25.33 -2.38 7.49
CA GLY A 177 26.78 -2.23 7.57
C GLY A 177 27.35 -1.18 6.61
N VAL A 178 26.50 -0.53 5.81
CA VAL A 178 26.85 0.50 4.83
C VAL A 178 26.22 1.82 5.28
N PRO A 179 27.02 2.83 5.64
CA PRO A 179 26.49 4.12 6.02
C PRO A 179 25.65 4.72 4.89
N ALA A 180 24.43 5.15 5.21
CA ALA A 180 23.64 5.93 4.27
C ALA A 180 24.37 7.26 3.96
N PRO A 181 24.29 7.78 2.71
CA PRO A 181 24.89 9.07 2.36
C PRO A 181 24.42 10.26 3.22
N GLY A 182 23.27 10.11 3.88
CA GLY A 182 22.72 11.03 4.87
C GLY A 182 21.36 10.53 5.37
N ASP A 183 20.75 11.25 6.31
CA ASP A 183 19.45 10.89 6.90
C ASP A 183 18.25 10.97 5.93
N GLY A 184 18.45 11.54 4.74
CA GLY A 184 17.39 11.91 3.82
C GLY A 184 16.61 13.14 4.30
N LEU A 185 15.46 13.40 3.68
CA LEU A 185 14.62 14.53 4.05
C LEU A 185 13.83 14.22 5.33
N SER A 186 13.69 15.23 6.19
CA SER A 186 12.88 15.11 7.40
C SER A 186 11.41 14.85 7.07
N VAL A 187 10.73 14.06 7.91
CA VAL A 187 9.29 13.86 7.81
C VAL A 187 8.56 15.18 8.01
N ILE A 188 7.64 15.51 7.10
CA ILE A 188 6.79 16.71 7.21
C ILE A 188 5.53 16.32 7.97
N GLN A 189 5.31 16.92 9.13
CA GLN A 189 4.12 16.67 9.94
C GLN A 189 3.12 17.81 9.74
N LEU A 190 1.94 17.46 9.24
CA LEU A 190 0.77 18.32 9.19
C LEU A 190 -0.18 17.92 10.31
N SER A 191 -0.80 18.90 10.96
CA SER A 191 -1.69 18.67 12.08
C SER A 191 -3.10 19.07 11.69
N HIS A 192 -4.03 18.12 11.72
CA HIS A 192 -5.47 18.32 11.55
C HIS A 192 -6.03 18.93 12.82
N HIS A 193 -5.91 20.24 12.95
CA HIS A 193 -6.30 20.99 14.14
C HIS A 193 -6.59 22.45 13.83
N GLY A 194 -7.41 23.10 14.66
CA GLY A 194 -7.74 24.51 14.52
C GLY A 194 -8.98 24.76 13.66
N ASN A 195 -9.44 26.01 13.64
CA ASN A 195 -10.77 26.38 13.13
C ASN A 195 -10.95 26.20 11.61
N ALA A 196 -9.87 26.11 10.85
CA ALA A 196 -9.93 25.89 9.40
C ALA A 196 -10.11 24.40 9.04
N HIS A 197 -9.83 23.49 9.98
CA HIS A 197 -9.98 22.06 9.76
C HIS A 197 -11.38 21.62 10.19
N THR A 198 -12.09 20.95 9.28
CA THR A 198 -13.43 20.42 9.50
C THR A 198 -13.41 18.90 9.60
N GLY A 199 -14.38 18.32 10.30
CA GLY A 199 -14.44 16.87 10.49
C GLY A 199 -13.43 16.36 11.52
N ARG A 200 -13.62 15.12 11.96
CA ARG A 200 -12.73 14.48 12.95
C ARG A 200 -11.49 13.87 12.32
N TRP A 201 -11.58 13.53 11.04
CA TRP A 201 -10.56 12.77 10.32
C TRP A 201 -10.02 13.56 9.10
N PRO A 202 -8.70 13.52 8.79
CA PRO A 202 -8.16 14.25 7.65
C PRO A 202 -8.76 13.87 6.29
N LEU A 203 -9.29 12.66 6.15
CA LEU A 203 -9.95 12.22 4.91
C LEU A 203 -11.12 13.13 4.52
N ASP A 204 -11.90 13.58 5.52
CA ASP A 204 -13.10 14.40 5.34
C ASP A 204 -12.80 15.91 5.32
N CYS A 205 -11.52 16.29 5.35
CA CYS A 205 -11.09 17.67 5.56
C CYS A 205 -10.46 18.28 4.31
N ALA A 206 -11.14 19.23 3.69
CA ALA A 206 -10.60 19.98 2.54
C ALA A 206 -9.35 20.78 2.88
N GLN A 207 -9.25 21.32 4.09
CA GLN A 207 -8.05 22.04 4.51
C GLN A 207 -6.82 21.12 4.55
N CYS A 208 -6.97 19.85 4.96
CA CYS A 208 -5.88 18.88 4.89
C CYS A 208 -5.39 18.65 3.45
N GLY A 209 -6.32 18.60 2.48
CA GLY A 209 -5.97 18.54 1.06
C GLY A 209 -5.19 19.75 0.58
N GLN A 210 -5.61 20.95 0.99
CA GLN A 210 -4.92 22.20 0.66
C GLN A 210 -3.52 22.29 1.29
N ASP A 211 -3.37 21.84 2.53
CA ASP A 211 -2.08 21.83 3.24
C ASP A 211 -1.10 20.85 2.58
N ILE A 212 -1.58 19.66 2.19
CA ILE A 212 -0.79 18.72 1.39
C ILE A 212 -0.38 19.39 0.07
N ALA A 213 -1.32 20.01 -0.66
CA ALA A 213 -1.02 20.70 -1.92
C ALA A 213 0.04 21.81 -1.75
N ALA A 214 -0.02 22.57 -0.64
CA ALA A 214 0.98 23.59 -0.33
C ALA A 214 2.37 22.97 -0.12
N VAL A 215 2.46 21.83 0.57
CA VAL A 215 3.71 21.07 0.71
C VAL A 215 4.21 20.55 -0.64
N LEU A 216 3.35 19.94 -1.46
CA LEU A 216 3.72 19.43 -2.78
C LEU A 216 4.27 20.55 -3.69
N ARG A 217 3.65 21.73 -3.65
CA ARG A 217 4.12 22.91 -4.39
C ARG A 217 5.51 23.37 -3.92
N ARG A 218 5.76 23.36 -2.61
CA ARG A 218 7.09 23.68 -2.04
C ARG A 218 8.16 22.67 -2.43
N LEU A 219 7.79 21.40 -2.59
CA LEU A 219 8.65 20.34 -3.09
C LEU A 219 8.89 20.42 -4.61
N GLY A 220 8.17 21.31 -5.31
CA GLY A 220 8.30 21.50 -6.75
C GLY A 220 7.60 20.41 -7.59
N VAL A 221 6.66 19.68 -7.00
CA VAL A 221 5.85 18.68 -7.71
C VAL A 221 5.03 19.35 -8.81
N GLY A 222 5.12 18.83 -10.03
CA GLY A 222 4.41 19.38 -11.20
C GLY A 222 4.99 20.70 -11.73
N SER A 223 6.15 21.14 -11.22
CA SER A 223 6.76 22.39 -11.63
C SER A 223 7.50 22.26 -12.96
N ILE A 224 7.26 23.20 -13.88
CA ILE A 224 7.83 23.22 -15.24
C ILE A 224 9.21 23.91 -15.27
N VAL A 225 9.79 24.29 -14.11
CA VAL A 225 11.05 25.07 -14.10
C VAL A 225 12.16 24.30 -14.82
N ALA A 226 12.58 24.85 -15.95
CA ALA A 226 13.72 24.38 -16.71
C ALA A 226 14.98 24.58 -15.85
N ASN A 227 15.70 23.49 -15.54
CA ASN A 227 17.10 23.40 -15.06
C ASN A 227 17.35 22.53 -13.80
N SER A 228 16.37 21.77 -13.30
CA SER A 228 16.59 20.77 -12.24
C SER A 228 16.80 19.34 -12.80
N PRO A 229 17.82 18.58 -12.37
CA PRO A 229 18.18 17.27 -12.95
C PRO A 229 17.23 16.11 -12.60
N SER A 230 16.23 16.30 -11.72
CA SER A 230 15.09 15.39 -11.61
C SER A 230 13.85 16.19 -11.26
N ARG A 231 12.85 16.23 -12.15
CA ARG A 231 11.57 16.87 -11.87
C ARG A 231 10.70 15.87 -11.13
N LEU A 232 10.07 16.29 -10.02
CA LEU A 232 9.03 15.51 -9.37
C LEU A 232 7.73 15.72 -10.15
N SER A 233 7.18 14.64 -10.71
CA SER A 233 5.86 14.68 -11.36
C SER A 233 4.76 14.47 -10.32
N TYR A 234 3.50 14.70 -10.69
CA TYR A 234 2.39 14.32 -9.82
C TYR A 234 2.25 12.81 -9.69
N SER A 235 2.60 12.05 -10.73
CA SER A 235 2.63 10.59 -10.67
C SER A 235 3.69 10.02 -9.71
N ASP A 236 4.65 10.82 -9.26
CA ASP A 236 5.61 10.49 -8.19
C ASP A 236 5.01 10.55 -6.77
N VAL A 237 3.72 10.89 -6.63
CA VAL A 237 3.06 11.18 -5.35
C VAL A 237 1.90 10.24 -5.06
N PHE A 238 1.89 9.69 -3.85
CA PHE A 238 0.73 9.04 -3.26
C PHE A 238 0.16 9.83 -2.08
N VAL A 239 -1.16 9.81 -1.94
CA VAL A 239 -1.88 10.20 -0.72
C VAL A 239 -2.67 8.97 -0.27
N LEU A 240 -2.30 8.40 0.87
CA LEU A 240 -2.78 7.10 1.32
C LEU A 240 -3.64 7.22 2.57
N THR A 241 -4.75 6.48 2.58
CA THR A 241 -5.67 6.34 3.70
C THR A 241 -5.96 4.87 3.99
N ARG A 242 -6.52 4.59 5.17
CA ARG A 242 -7.05 3.27 5.55
C ARG A 242 -8.48 3.04 5.12
N SER A 243 -9.29 4.09 5.00
CA SER A 243 -10.71 3.91 4.68
C SER A 243 -10.92 3.62 3.19
N ASP A 244 -11.90 2.77 2.97
CA ASP A 244 -12.52 2.40 1.71
C ASP A 244 -13.61 3.39 1.26
N ASP A 245 -14.08 4.28 2.14
CA ASP A 245 -15.02 5.39 1.84
C ASP A 245 -14.40 6.52 1.03
N LEU A 246 -13.16 6.38 0.58
CA LEU A 246 -12.54 7.32 -0.35
C LEU A 246 -13.31 7.29 -1.69
N HIS A 247 -13.77 8.44 -2.15
CA HIS A 247 -14.47 8.57 -3.42
C HIS A 247 -14.18 9.92 -4.08
N ASP A 248 -14.30 9.92 -5.40
CA ASP A 248 -14.34 11.14 -6.19
C ASP A 248 -15.78 11.67 -6.32
N ASP A 249 -15.95 12.81 -7.00
CA ASP A 249 -17.26 13.36 -7.34
C ASP A 249 -18.11 12.30 -8.05
N VAL A 250 -19.24 11.94 -7.44
CA VAL A 250 -20.23 11.07 -8.07
C VAL A 250 -21.15 11.93 -8.90
N THR A 251 -21.27 11.63 -10.19
CA THR A 251 -22.13 12.40 -11.11
C THR A 251 -23.28 11.55 -11.62
N ASP A 252 -24.45 12.18 -11.83
CA ASP A 252 -25.56 11.56 -12.56
C ASP A 252 -25.30 11.44 -14.08
N GLU A 253 -26.23 10.84 -14.82
CA GLU A 253 -26.14 10.71 -16.28
C GLU A 253 -26.06 12.06 -17.02
N ALA A 254 -26.51 13.15 -16.39
CA ALA A 254 -26.43 14.50 -16.92
C ALA A 254 -25.12 15.22 -16.54
N GLY A 255 -24.20 14.54 -15.84
CA GLY A 255 -22.91 15.08 -15.39
C GLY A 255 -23.01 15.98 -14.16
N ARG A 256 -24.14 16.00 -13.44
CA ARG A 256 -24.29 16.79 -12.21
C ARG A 256 -23.78 16.02 -11.01
N VAL A 257 -23.00 16.68 -10.16
CA VAL A 257 -22.48 16.08 -8.92
C VAL A 257 -23.64 15.79 -7.97
N THR A 258 -23.86 14.51 -7.67
CA THR A 258 -24.86 14.00 -6.73
C THR A 258 -24.25 13.72 -5.35
N SER A 259 -22.96 13.41 -5.29
CA SER A 259 -22.18 13.34 -4.06
C SER A 259 -20.81 13.99 -4.30
N PRO A 260 -20.39 14.97 -3.49
CA PRO A 260 -19.07 15.58 -3.62
C PRO A 260 -17.97 14.56 -3.27
N ALA A 261 -16.77 14.76 -3.82
CA ALA A 261 -15.60 13.98 -3.45
C ALA A 261 -15.28 14.05 -1.94
N SER A 262 -14.51 13.08 -1.44
CA SER A 262 -13.97 13.13 -0.07
C SER A 262 -13.21 14.44 0.17
N GLY A 263 -13.29 14.99 1.39
CA GLY A 263 -12.79 16.33 1.69
C GLY A 263 -11.35 16.57 1.25
N VAL A 264 -10.43 15.64 1.54
CA VAL A 264 -9.02 15.74 1.12
C VAL A 264 -8.85 15.81 -0.41
N VAL A 265 -9.67 15.07 -1.16
CA VAL A 265 -9.67 15.06 -2.63
C VAL A 265 -10.14 16.40 -3.14
N GLN A 266 -11.25 16.92 -2.59
CA GLN A 266 -11.76 18.25 -2.92
C GLN A 266 -10.69 19.33 -2.66
N GLY A 267 -10.06 19.31 -1.50
CA GLY A 267 -9.02 20.28 -1.14
C GLY A 267 -7.80 20.26 -2.06
N LEU A 268 -7.38 19.08 -2.52
CA LEU A 268 -6.31 18.94 -3.52
C LEU A 268 -6.74 19.53 -4.88
N LYS A 269 -7.95 19.20 -5.34
CA LYS A 269 -8.51 19.72 -6.59
C LYS A 269 -8.66 21.24 -6.57
N ASP A 270 -9.21 21.80 -5.49
CA ASP A 270 -9.37 23.24 -5.29
C ASP A 270 -8.01 23.98 -5.31
N ALA A 271 -6.96 23.32 -4.82
CA ALA A 271 -5.60 23.85 -4.86
C ALA A 271 -4.90 23.67 -6.24
N GLY A 272 -5.61 23.15 -7.25
CA GLY A 272 -5.14 22.94 -8.62
C GLY A 272 -4.24 21.72 -8.79
N VAL A 273 -4.31 20.73 -7.89
CA VAL A 273 -3.55 19.48 -8.02
C VAL A 273 -4.37 18.49 -8.88
N PRO A 274 -3.79 17.91 -9.95
CA PRO A 274 -4.47 16.86 -10.69
C PRO A 274 -4.48 15.57 -9.85
N VAL A 275 -5.68 15.02 -9.62
CA VAL A 275 -5.90 13.89 -8.73
C VAL A 275 -6.55 12.73 -9.47
N SER A 276 -6.08 11.51 -9.19
CA SER A 276 -6.74 10.26 -9.54
C SER A 276 -7.10 9.53 -8.25
N VAL A 277 -8.36 9.15 -8.10
CA VAL A 277 -8.87 8.45 -6.91
C VAL A 277 -8.96 6.95 -7.21
N LEU A 278 -8.43 6.13 -6.31
CA LEU A 278 -8.66 4.68 -6.28
C LEU A 278 -9.51 4.32 -5.06
N GLY A 279 -10.82 4.53 -5.18
CA GLY A 279 -11.82 4.25 -4.15
C GLY A 279 -12.51 2.89 -4.30
N ASP A 280 -13.15 2.40 -3.23
CA ASP A 280 -13.85 1.09 -3.28
C ASP A 280 -15.17 1.15 -4.06
N GLN A 281 -15.80 2.33 -4.13
CA GLN A 281 -17.02 2.52 -4.91
C GLN A 281 -16.84 2.16 -6.39
N ASP A 282 -15.69 2.49 -6.99
CA ASP A 282 -15.40 2.12 -8.38
C ASP A 282 -15.29 0.60 -8.56
N ARG A 283 -14.74 -0.11 -7.56
CA ARG A 283 -14.66 -1.58 -7.58
C ARG A 283 -16.06 -2.20 -7.53
N LEU A 284 -16.93 -1.69 -6.66
CA LEU A 284 -18.28 -2.22 -6.45
C LEU A 284 -19.21 -1.98 -7.65
N HIS A 285 -19.08 -0.83 -8.32
CA HIS A 285 -19.95 -0.47 -9.45
C HIS A 285 -19.40 -0.91 -10.80
N ASN A 286 -18.07 -0.87 -11.00
CA ASN A 286 -17.45 -1.25 -12.27
C ASN A 286 -16.03 -1.78 -12.07
N ARG A 287 -15.94 -3.08 -11.74
CA ARG A 287 -14.68 -3.80 -11.55
C ARG A 287 -13.68 -3.60 -12.69
N ALA A 288 -14.10 -3.67 -13.95
CA ALA A 288 -13.19 -3.54 -15.09
C ALA A 288 -12.55 -2.14 -15.18
N ARG A 289 -13.34 -1.09 -14.91
CA ARG A 289 -12.85 0.29 -14.84
C ARG A 289 -11.86 0.45 -13.69
N TRP A 290 -12.18 -0.08 -12.51
CA TRP A 290 -11.30 -0.04 -11.35
C TRP A 290 -9.98 -0.78 -11.60
N GLU A 291 -10.03 -1.99 -12.20
CA GLU A 291 -8.83 -2.75 -12.55
C GLU A 291 -7.94 -1.98 -13.54
N GLY A 292 -8.54 -1.32 -14.53
CA GLY A 292 -7.82 -0.42 -15.44
C GLY A 292 -7.14 0.76 -14.71
N ALA A 293 -7.84 1.40 -13.78
CA ALA A 293 -7.29 2.50 -13.00
C ALA A 293 -6.10 2.06 -12.12
N VAL A 294 -6.17 0.86 -11.52
CA VAL A 294 -5.05 0.29 -10.76
C VAL A 294 -3.85 0.01 -11.67
N GLN A 295 -4.09 -0.48 -12.89
CA GLN A 295 -3.04 -0.72 -13.88
C GLN A 295 -2.36 0.58 -14.32
N ASP A 296 -3.15 1.63 -14.59
CA ASP A 296 -2.64 2.96 -14.94
C ASP A 296 -1.75 3.52 -13.83
N VAL A 297 -2.16 3.38 -12.57
CA VAL A 297 -1.33 3.77 -11.41
C VAL A 297 -0.07 2.91 -11.32
N ALA A 298 -0.15 1.60 -11.55
CA ALA A 298 1.00 0.71 -11.47
C ALA A 298 2.13 1.07 -12.45
N VAL A 299 1.76 1.62 -13.62
CA VAL A 299 2.70 2.03 -14.67
C VAL A 299 2.91 3.55 -14.75
N ALA A 300 2.30 4.31 -13.84
CA ALA A 300 2.32 5.77 -13.82
C ALA A 300 1.87 6.38 -15.18
N ALA A 301 0.81 5.82 -15.77
CA ALA A 301 0.30 6.19 -17.10
C ALA A 301 -0.16 7.66 -17.17
N THR A 302 -0.67 8.20 -16.07
CA THR A 302 -1.19 9.57 -15.95
C THR A 302 -0.38 10.38 -14.96
N ASP A 303 -0.12 11.65 -15.28
CA ASP A 303 0.58 12.57 -14.38
C ASP A 303 -0.37 13.19 -13.34
N THR A 304 -0.85 12.36 -12.43
CA THR A 304 -1.80 12.73 -11.37
C THR A 304 -1.32 12.22 -10.01
N VAL A 305 -1.64 12.95 -8.95
CA VAL A 305 -1.48 12.45 -7.58
C VAL A 305 -2.49 11.33 -7.37
N THR A 306 -2.02 10.14 -6.99
CA THR A 306 -2.93 9.04 -6.68
C THR A 306 -3.37 9.16 -5.22
N VAL A 307 -4.67 9.29 -4.99
CA VAL A 307 -5.29 9.18 -3.66
C VAL A 307 -5.93 7.80 -3.58
N ALA A 308 -5.52 6.98 -2.61
CA ALA A 308 -5.94 5.58 -2.57
C ALA A 308 -6.02 5.02 -1.14
N TRP A 309 -6.85 3.99 -0.98
CA TRP A 309 -6.63 3.03 0.10
C TRP A 309 -5.27 2.35 -0.08
N TYR A 310 -4.45 2.27 0.97
CA TYR A 310 -3.09 1.72 0.85
C TYR A 310 -3.05 0.27 0.34
N GLY A 311 -4.14 -0.49 0.50
CA GLY A 311 -4.23 -1.88 0.05
C GLY A 311 -4.32 -2.02 -1.48
N TRP A 312 -4.81 -1.00 -2.19
CA TRP A 312 -4.91 -1.01 -3.65
C TRP A 312 -3.58 -0.72 -4.36
N VAL A 313 -2.64 -0.08 -3.67
CA VAL A 313 -1.30 0.23 -4.19
C VAL A 313 -0.23 -0.59 -3.47
N LYS A 314 -0.60 -1.77 -2.95
CA LYS A 314 0.33 -2.66 -2.26
C LYS A 314 1.49 -3.06 -3.17
N GLY A 315 2.70 -3.04 -2.64
CA GLY A 315 3.94 -3.33 -3.39
C GLY A 315 4.40 -2.23 -4.35
N LEU A 316 3.66 -1.11 -4.50
CA LEU A 316 4.09 0.03 -5.31
C LEU A 316 4.79 1.10 -4.49
N GLU A 317 5.93 1.58 -4.95
CA GLU A 317 6.66 2.68 -4.30
C GLU A 317 6.48 4.00 -5.05
N ARG A 318 6.57 5.11 -4.29
CA ARG A 318 6.59 6.49 -4.79
C ARG A 318 7.62 7.35 -4.07
N ARG A 319 8.03 8.44 -4.71
CA ARG A 319 9.04 9.35 -4.16
C ARG A 319 8.46 10.14 -2.99
N VAL A 320 7.24 10.61 -3.13
CA VAL A 320 6.52 11.35 -2.09
C VAL A 320 5.28 10.56 -1.67
N VAL A 321 5.08 10.40 -0.37
CA VAL A 321 3.85 9.80 0.17
C VAL A 321 3.30 10.68 1.28
N ALA A 322 2.03 11.04 1.20
CA ALA A 322 1.27 11.60 2.30
C ALA A 322 0.39 10.52 2.93
N VAL A 323 0.46 10.33 4.24
CA VAL A 323 -0.36 9.35 4.97
C VAL A 323 -1.37 10.10 5.85
N LEU A 324 -2.64 9.79 5.67
CA LEU A 324 -3.75 10.33 6.46
C LEU A 324 -3.97 9.42 7.67
N GLN A 325 -3.48 9.84 8.84
CA GLN A 325 -3.60 9.06 10.07
C GLN A 325 -4.90 9.37 10.81
N GLY A 326 -5.40 8.38 11.55
CA GLY A 326 -6.69 8.42 12.23
C GLY A 326 -7.68 7.40 11.68
N ARG A 327 -8.95 7.53 12.08
CA ARG A 327 -10.04 6.61 11.71
C ARG A 327 -11.35 7.35 11.47
N ALA A 328 -12.26 6.72 10.73
CA ALA A 328 -13.63 7.18 10.60
C ALA A 328 -14.37 7.08 11.95
N GLN A 329 -15.45 7.86 12.10
CA GLN A 329 -16.26 7.86 13.34
C GLN A 329 -16.99 6.53 13.58
N TYR A 330 -17.17 5.73 12.52
CA TYR A 330 -17.95 4.49 12.50
C TYR A 330 -17.08 3.24 12.23
N ASP A 331 -15.75 3.38 12.28
CA ASP A 331 -14.86 2.20 12.25
C ASP A 331 -15.05 1.41 13.55
N ASP A 332 -15.99 0.45 13.50
CA ASP A 332 -16.28 -0.57 14.51
C ASP A 332 -15.16 -1.62 14.57
N ASP A 333 -13.90 -1.18 14.54
CA ASP A 333 -12.72 -2.01 14.83
C ASP A 333 -12.71 -2.33 16.33
N GLU A 334 -13.68 -3.14 16.78
CA GLU A 334 -13.83 -3.59 18.16
C GLU A 334 -12.48 -4.13 18.68
N GLY A 335 -11.85 -3.35 19.57
CA GLY A 335 -10.63 -3.75 20.28
C GLY A 335 -9.29 -3.24 19.71
N ARG A 336 -9.27 -2.39 18.67
CA ARG A 336 -8.03 -1.71 18.25
C ARG A 336 -7.96 -0.29 18.79
N THR A 337 -6.82 0.06 19.38
CA THR A 337 -6.54 1.43 19.83
C THR A 337 -6.01 2.28 18.67
N ASP A 338 -6.16 3.60 18.77
CA ASP A 338 -5.63 4.53 17.77
C ASP A 338 -4.11 4.33 17.56
N GLU A 339 -3.37 3.94 18.62
CA GLU A 339 -1.94 3.62 18.50
C GLU A 339 -1.68 2.38 17.64
N LYS A 340 -2.46 1.29 17.82
CA LYS A 340 -2.31 0.07 16.99
C LYS A 340 -2.62 0.34 15.53
N ILE A 341 -3.63 1.16 15.29
CA ILE A 341 -4.03 1.65 13.97
C ILE A 341 -2.85 2.42 13.36
N ASP A 342 -2.29 3.41 14.05
CA ASP A 342 -1.14 4.17 13.57
C ASP A 342 0.08 3.30 13.26
N LEU A 343 0.35 2.26 14.06
CA LEU A 343 1.40 1.28 13.80
C LEU A 343 1.18 0.54 12.47
N GLN A 344 -0.07 0.20 12.15
CA GLN A 344 -0.42 -0.41 10.88
C GLN A 344 -0.21 0.52 9.69
N ASP A 345 -0.60 1.80 9.80
CA ASP A 345 -0.40 2.79 8.74
C ASP A 345 1.09 3.00 8.45
N ARG A 346 1.91 3.02 9.50
CA ARG A 346 3.37 3.07 9.38
C ARG A 346 3.91 1.86 8.63
N LEU A 347 3.38 0.67 8.88
CA LEU A 347 3.84 -0.53 8.19
C LEU A 347 3.37 -0.57 6.72
N LEU A 348 2.11 -0.24 6.43
CA LEU A 348 1.49 -0.50 5.13
C LEU A 348 1.50 0.70 4.19
N ALA A 349 1.30 1.91 4.69
CA ALA A 349 1.25 3.14 3.89
C ALA A 349 2.61 3.83 3.81
N VAL A 350 3.29 4.06 4.95
CA VAL A 350 4.59 4.75 4.97
C VAL A 350 5.65 3.95 4.20
N SER A 351 5.55 2.63 4.19
CA SER A 351 6.44 1.75 3.44
C SER A 351 6.30 1.80 1.92
N ARG A 352 5.46 2.69 1.40
CA ARG A 352 5.43 3.04 -0.03
C ARG A 352 6.32 4.25 -0.36
N CYS A 353 6.89 4.90 0.66
CA CYS A 353 7.71 6.09 0.51
C CYS A 353 9.19 5.75 0.34
N THR A 354 9.83 6.39 -0.64
CA THR A 354 11.28 6.26 -0.88
C THR A 354 12.06 7.53 -0.52
N THR A 355 11.48 8.73 -0.70
CA THR A 355 12.21 10.00 -0.56
C THR A 355 11.64 10.93 0.52
N GLN A 356 10.40 11.41 0.38
CA GLN A 356 9.80 12.42 1.27
C GLN A 356 8.46 11.94 1.81
N LEU A 357 8.38 11.80 3.14
CA LEU A 357 7.15 11.44 3.84
C LEU A 357 6.43 12.69 4.35
N ILE A 358 5.11 12.72 4.20
CA ILE A 358 4.19 13.67 4.81
C ILE A 358 3.22 12.85 5.69
N THR A 359 3.02 13.25 6.93
CA THR A 359 2.01 12.62 7.82
C THR A 359 1.00 13.67 8.23
N VAL A 360 -0.29 13.38 8.06
CA VAL A 360 -1.37 14.23 8.55
C VAL A 360 -2.00 13.57 9.78
N ARG A 361 -1.90 14.22 10.94
CA ARG A 361 -2.31 13.65 12.23
C ARG A 361 -3.42 14.48 12.87
N THR A 362 -4.42 13.82 13.43
CA THR A 362 -5.32 14.44 14.41
C THR A 362 -4.60 14.43 15.78
N PRO A 363 -4.50 15.56 16.48
CA PRO A 363 -3.90 15.57 17.82
C PRO A 363 -4.75 14.71 18.79
N PRO A 364 -4.12 14.06 19.78
CA PRO A 364 -4.84 13.28 20.77
C PRO A 364 -5.83 14.19 21.51
N VAL A 365 -7.06 13.71 21.69
CA VAL A 365 -8.07 14.42 22.47
C VAL A 365 -7.58 14.47 23.92
N THR A 366 -7.05 15.61 24.35
CA THR A 366 -6.79 15.84 25.77
C THR A 366 -8.14 15.86 26.47
N THR A 367 -8.46 14.80 27.19
CA THR A 367 -9.56 14.79 28.14
C THR A 367 -9.23 15.82 29.22
N THR A 368 -9.69 17.06 29.03
CA THR A 368 -9.75 18.03 30.11
C THR A 368 -10.67 17.45 31.18
N THR A 369 -10.07 16.91 32.23
CA THR A 369 -10.75 16.53 33.47
C THR A 369 -11.49 17.75 33.98
N THR A 370 -12.80 17.80 33.76
CA THR A 370 -13.67 18.80 34.36
C THR A 370 -13.53 18.69 35.88
N PRO A 371 -13.19 19.76 36.62
CA PRO A 371 -13.15 19.69 38.07
C PRO A 371 -14.57 19.46 38.57
N SER A 372 -14.81 18.30 39.17
CA SER A 372 -16.05 17.97 39.84
C SER A 372 -16.33 18.98 40.95
N LEU A 373 -17.40 19.74 40.79
CA LEU A 373 -18.01 20.56 41.83
C LEU A 373 -18.34 19.67 43.03
N THR A 374 -17.55 19.77 44.09
CA THR A 374 -17.87 19.19 45.39
C THR A 374 -19.03 19.96 46.01
N THR A 375 -20.21 19.35 46.01
CA THR A 375 -21.37 19.78 46.78
C THR A 375 -21.09 19.51 48.26
N THR A 376 -20.88 20.56 49.06
CA THR A 376 -20.74 20.46 50.52
C THR A 376 -22.13 20.31 51.14
N THR A 377 -22.49 19.10 51.55
CA THR A 377 -23.66 18.83 52.39
C THR A 377 -23.32 19.15 53.84
N ALA A 378 -23.97 20.17 54.41
CA ALA A 378 -23.92 20.47 55.83
C ALA A 378 -24.85 19.53 56.59
N THR A 379 -24.29 18.72 57.50
CA THR A 379 -25.06 17.86 58.42
C THR A 379 -25.11 18.51 59.79
N THR A 380 -26.30 18.96 60.19
CA THR A 380 -26.60 19.53 61.50
C THR A 380 -26.83 18.39 62.49
N THR A 381 -25.98 18.26 63.52
CA THR A 381 -26.14 17.27 64.58
C THR A 381 -26.86 17.89 65.76
N THR A 382 -28.10 17.47 66.01
CA THR A 382 -28.91 17.84 67.19
C THR A 382 -28.71 16.81 68.28
N THR A 383 -28.05 17.19 69.37
CA THR A 383 -27.95 16.40 70.61
C THR A 383 -29.23 16.53 71.43
N HIS A 384 -29.92 15.41 71.67
CA HIS A 384 -30.93 15.29 72.74
C HIS A 384 -30.35 14.47 73.89
N ALA A 385 -30.33 15.08 75.08
CA ALA A 385 -30.07 14.43 76.35
C ALA A 385 -31.36 13.82 76.91
N THR A 386 -31.24 12.67 77.55
CA THR A 386 -32.23 12.21 78.53
C THR A 386 -31.51 11.56 79.71
N THR A 387 -32.05 11.92 80.88
CA THR A 387 -31.78 11.55 82.27
C THR A 387 -31.57 10.07 82.56
#